data_AF-A0A2E5CH17-F1
#
_entry.id   AF-A0A2E5CH17-F1
#
_cell.length_a   1.000
_cell.length_b   1.000
_cell.length_c   1.000
_cell.angle_alpha   90.00
_cell.angle_beta   90.00
_cell.angle_gamma   90.00
#
_symmetry.space_group_name_H-M   'P 1'
#
loop_
_entity.id
_entity.type
_entity.pdbx_description
1 polymer ?
#
loop_
_entity_poly.entity_id
_entity_poly.type
_entity_poly.pdbx_seq_one_letter_code
_entity_poly.pdbx_strand_id
1 'polypeptide(L)'
;MENERITFNISSSATRNLTIDSDVITFDARFDGKSMSVQFPPEAVINTYARETSEGMAFQSESDAMNNGFHKKTLRKIKPRI
;
A
#
# COMPACT_ATOMS: atom_id res chain seq x y z
N MET A 1 16.50 -2.82 -8.74
CA MET A 1 15.35 -1.90 -8.70
C MET A 1 14.72 -1.98 -10.07
N GLU A 2 13.47 -2.39 -10.13
CA GLU A 2 12.70 -2.37 -11.37
C GLU A 2 11.76 -1.16 -11.24
N ASN A 3 11.85 -0.22 -12.17
CA ASN A 3 10.94 0.93 -12.25
C ASN A 3 10.85 1.79 -10.97
N GLU A 4 12.01 2.12 -10.36
CA GLU A 4 12.12 3.00 -9.18
C GLU A 4 11.37 2.49 -7.92
N ARG A 5 11.05 1.20 -7.87
CA ARG A 5 10.34 0.57 -6.76
C ARG A 5 11.16 -0.56 -6.13
N ILE A 6 10.87 -0.81 -4.86
CA ILE A 6 11.45 -1.91 -4.09
C ILE A 6 10.31 -2.73 -3.51
N THR A 7 10.32 -4.03 -3.79
CA THR A 7 9.41 -4.99 -3.16
C THR A 7 10.10 -5.59 -1.94
N PHE A 8 9.45 -5.51 -0.79
CA PHE A 8 9.90 -6.18 0.43
C PHE A 8 9.08 -7.45 0.67
N ASN A 9 9.77 -8.54 1.02
CA ASN A 9 9.10 -9.68 1.64
C ASN A 9 9.00 -9.40 3.14
N ILE A 10 7.77 -9.21 3.64
CA ILE A 10 7.49 -8.92 5.05
C ILE A 10 6.96 -10.14 5.82
N SER A 11 7.16 -11.35 5.30
CA SER A 11 6.82 -12.57 6.05
C SER A 11 7.62 -12.67 7.35
N SER A 12 7.07 -13.37 8.34
CA SER A 12 7.74 -13.64 9.63
C SER A 12 9.07 -14.41 9.48
N SER A 13 9.25 -15.12 8.37
CA SER A 13 10.51 -15.79 8.02
C SER A 13 11.58 -14.87 7.41
N ALA A 14 11.17 -13.75 6.82
CA ALA A 14 12.05 -12.82 6.11
C ALA A 14 12.41 -11.59 6.96
N THR A 15 11.60 -11.27 7.96
CA THR A 15 11.74 -10.05 8.77
C THR A 15 11.69 -10.32 10.27
N ARG A 16 12.17 -9.35 11.06
CA ARG A 16 12.00 -9.28 12.51
C ARG A 16 11.48 -7.90 12.88
N ASN A 17 10.85 -7.79 14.06
CA ASN A 17 10.37 -6.53 14.62
C ASN A 17 9.50 -5.73 13.62
N LEU A 18 8.65 -6.42 12.86
CA LEU A 18 7.71 -5.77 11.96
C LEU A 18 6.68 -4.99 12.77
N THR A 19 6.68 -3.67 12.59
CA THR A 19 5.68 -2.75 13.13
C THR A 19 5.03 -2.02 11.97
N ILE A 20 3.71 -1.96 11.99
CA ILE A 20 2.89 -1.25 11.01
C ILE A 20 2.00 -0.29 11.82
N ASP A 21 2.40 0.98 11.87
CA ASP A 21 1.66 2.04 12.54
C ASP A 21 1.14 3.08 11.53
N SER A 22 0.32 4.03 11.98
CA SER A 22 -0.23 5.10 11.14
C SER A 22 0.83 6.03 10.58
N ASP A 23 1.95 6.20 11.29
CA ASP A 23 2.95 7.20 10.97
C ASP A 23 4.19 6.57 10.33
N VAL A 24 4.42 5.28 10.60
CA VAL A 24 5.65 4.60 10.20
C VAL A 24 5.47 3.09 10.10
N ILE A 25 6.11 2.50 9.09
CA ILE A 25 6.30 1.05 8.97
C ILE A 25 7.78 0.76 9.16
N THR A 26 8.10 -0.18 10.05
CA THR A 26 9.49 -0.56 10.34
C THR A 26 9.67 -2.07 10.39
N PHE A 27 10.83 -2.56 9.97
CA PHE A 27 11.26 -3.95 10.21
C PHE A 27 12.76 -4.12 10.04
N ASP A 28 13.31 -5.19 10.59
CA ASP A 28 14.67 -5.65 10.32
C ASP A 28 14.66 -6.78 9.28
N ALA A 29 15.50 -6.68 8.26
CA ALA A 29 15.65 -7.68 7.21
C ALA A 29 17.12 -7.91 6.84
N ARG A 30 17.39 -8.95 6.05
CA ARG A 30 18.74 -9.22 5.54
C ARG A 30 18.82 -8.96 4.05
N PHE A 31 19.82 -8.18 3.65
CA PHE A 31 20.15 -7.89 2.27
C PHE A 31 21.56 -8.38 2.02
N ASP A 32 21.72 -9.34 1.11
CA ASP A 32 22.99 -10.02 0.87
C ASP A 32 23.63 -10.54 2.18
N GLY A 33 22.81 -11.15 3.04
CA GLY A 33 23.24 -11.67 4.33
C GLY A 33 23.54 -10.60 5.40
N LYS A 34 23.54 -9.30 5.08
CA LYS A 34 23.74 -8.22 6.05
C LYS A 34 22.41 -7.77 6.67
N SER A 35 22.35 -7.72 8.00
CA SER A 35 21.17 -7.19 8.71
C SER A 35 21.06 -5.68 8.51
N MET A 36 19.87 -5.21 8.15
CA MET A 36 19.55 -3.80 7.99
C MET A 36 18.16 -3.51 8.55
N SER A 37 18.00 -2.32 9.14
CA SER A 37 16.69 -1.82 9.55
C SER A 37 16.09 -0.98 8.43
N VAL A 38 14.81 -1.18 8.16
CA VAL A 38 14.04 -0.50 7.11
C VAL A 38 12.93 0.30 7.77
N GLN A 39 12.76 1.55 7.33
CA GLN A 39 11.74 2.46 7.82
C GLN A 39 11.19 3.29 6.66
N PHE A 40 9.87 3.41 6.55
CA PHE A 40 9.20 4.26 5.57
C PHE A 40 7.79 4.65 6.06
N PRO A 41 7.23 5.76 5.58
CA PRO A 41 5.86 6.15 5.91
C PRO A 41 4.84 5.31 5.12
N PRO A 42 3.63 5.03 5.65
CA PRO A 42 2.63 4.19 4.96
C PRO A 42 2.23 4.66 3.56
N GLU A 43 2.28 5.96 3.28
CA GLU A 43 1.94 6.56 1.99
C GLU A 43 2.92 6.14 0.87
N ALA A 44 4.10 5.63 1.22
CA ALA A 44 5.04 5.08 0.25
C ALA A 44 4.65 3.67 -0.25
N VAL A 45 3.65 3.02 0.36
CA VAL A 45 3.21 1.67 -0.02
C VAL A 45 2.26 1.74 -1.20
N ILE A 46 2.72 1.22 -2.34
CA ILE A 46 1.94 1.23 -3.59
C ILE A 46 0.96 0.04 -3.63
N ASN A 47 1.43 -1.14 -3.25
CA ASN A 47 0.62 -2.35 -3.22
C ASN A 47 1.11 -3.35 -2.17
N THR A 48 0.22 -4.28 -1.83
CA THR A 48 0.48 -5.45 -1.00
C THR A 48 -0.15 -6.64 -1.68
N TYR A 49 0.57 -7.76 -1.73
CA TYR A 49 0.09 -8.98 -2.36
C TYR A 49 0.70 -10.22 -1.71
N ALA A 50 -0.06 -11.31 -1.75
CA ALA A 50 0.43 -12.64 -1.42
C ALA A 50 1.25 -13.17 -2.60
N ARG A 51 2.52 -13.49 -2.36
CA ARG A 51 3.44 -13.98 -3.41
C ARG A 51 2.94 -15.26 -4.12
N GLU A 52 2.28 -16.15 -3.38
CA GLU A 52 1.86 -17.47 -3.90
C GLU A 52 0.62 -17.40 -4.79
N THR A 53 -0.34 -16.54 -4.46
CA THR A 53 -1.61 -16.43 -5.20
C THR A 53 -1.67 -15.23 -6.11
N SER A 54 -0.70 -14.30 -6.01
CA SER A 54 -0.72 -12.97 -6.65
C SER A 54 -1.95 -12.13 -6.31
N GLU A 55 -2.74 -12.54 -5.31
CA GLU A 55 -3.87 -11.77 -4.80
C GLU A 55 -3.36 -10.65 -3.89
N GLY A 56 -4.01 -9.50 -3.97
CA GLY A 56 -3.56 -8.33 -3.24
C GLY A 56 -4.44 -7.11 -3.43
N MET A 57 -3.97 -5.99 -2.89
CA MET A 57 -4.61 -4.70 -2.99
C MET A 57 -3.57 -3.65 -3.37
N ALA A 58 -3.91 -2.80 -4.34
CA ALA A 58 -3.19 -1.57 -4.60
C ALA A 58 -3.81 -0.45 -3.75
N PHE A 59 -2.96 0.36 -3.14
CA PHE A 59 -3.41 1.58 -2.48
C PHE A 59 -3.57 2.67 -3.54
N GLN A 60 -4.64 3.46 -3.43
CA GLN A 60 -4.81 4.64 -4.28
C GLN A 60 -3.98 5.76 -3.68
N SER A 61 -3.16 6.41 -4.50
CA SER A 61 -2.46 7.63 -4.09
C SER A 61 -3.51 8.72 -3.81
N GLU A 62 -3.25 9.67 -2.91
CA GLU A 62 -4.17 10.82 -2.72
C GLU A 62 -4.39 11.58 -4.03
N SER A 63 -3.38 11.62 -4.90
CA SER A 63 -3.44 12.13 -6.27
C SER A 63 -4.39 11.32 -7.18
N ASP A 64 -4.53 10.01 -6.98
CA ASP A 64 -5.48 9.16 -7.69
C ASP A 64 -6.90 9.31 -7.14
N ALA A 65 -7.04 9.49 -5.83
CA ALA A 65 -8.33 9.73 -5.17
C ALA A 65 -8.98 11.05 -5.61
N MET A 66 -8.20 12.10 -5.89
CA MET A 66 -8.71 13.36 -6.46
C MET A 66 -9.14 13.25 -7.94
N ASN A 67 -8.64 12.25 -8.68
CA ASN A 67 -8.95 12.06 -10.11
C ASN A 67 -10.11 11.07 -10.33
N ASN A 68 -10.39 10.21 -9.36
CA ASN A 68 -11.54 9.32 -9.38
C ASN A 68 -12.82 10.06 -8.97
N GLY A 69 -13.55 10.55 -9.98
CA GLY A 69 -14.82 11.29 -9.88
C GLY A 69 -16.01 10.56 -9.25
N PHE A 70 -15.85 10.00 -8.05
CA PHE A 70 -16.92 9.43 -7.22
C PHE A 70 -17.86 10.49 -6.60
N HIS A 71 -17.82 11.75 -7.06
CA HIS A 71 -18.70 12.84 -6.59
C HIS A 71 -19.78 13.33 -7.56
N LYS A 72 -20.08 12.63 -8.67
CA LYS A 72 -21.16 13.05 -9.59
C LYS A 72 -22.22 12.00 -9.97
N LYS A 73 -22.39 10.91 -9.22
CA LYS A 73 -23.45 9.91 -9.53
C LYS A 73 -24.67 9.85 -8.59
N THR A 74 -24.69 10.59 -7.49
CA THR A 74 -25.86 10.56 -6.57
C THR A 74 -26.88 11.70 -6.78
N LEU A 75 -26.61 12.70 -7.61
CA LEU A 75 -27.53 13.85 -7.83
C LEU A 75 -28.27 13.83 -9.19
N ARG A 76 -28.56 12.65 -9.74
CA ARG A 76 -29.43 12.54 -10.93
C ARG A 76 -30.36 11.34 -10.81
N LYS A 77 -31.33 11.38 -9.89
CA LYS A 77 -32.62 10.64 -9.98
C LYS A 77 -33.46 10.87 -8.72
N ILE A 78 -33.89 12.11 -8.50
CA ILE A 78 -35.11 12.34 -7.72
C ILE A 78 -35.99 13.22 -8.60
N LYS A 79 -36.83 12.58 -9.41
CA LYS A 79 -37.93 13.31 -10.07
C LYS A 79 -38.91 13.68 -8.97
N PRO A 80 -39.31 14.96 -8.82
CA PRO A 80 -40.33 15.32 -7.86
C PRO A 80 -41.64 14.66 -8.31
N ARG A 81 -42.25 13.91 -7.39
CA ARG A 81 -43.61 13.43 -7.55
C ARG A 81 -44.51 14.58 -7.12
N ILE A 82 -45.02 15.33 -8.09
CA ILE A 82 -46.20 16.19 -7.93
C ILE A 82 -47.41 15.33 -8.27
#